data_AF-A0A2H9LEP4-F1
#
_entry.id   AF-A0A2H9LEP4-F1
#
_cell.length_a   1.000
_cell.length_b   1.000
_cell.length_c   1.000
_cell.angle_alpha   90.00
_cell.angle_beta   90.00
_cell.angle_gamma   90.00
#
_symmetry.space_group_name_H-M   'P 1'
#
loop_
_entity.id
_entity.type
_entity.pdbx_description
1 polymer ?
#
loop_
_entity_poly.entity_id
_entity_poly.type
_entity_poly.pdbx_seq_one_letter_code
_entity_poly.pdbx_strand_id
1 'polypeptide(L)' 'MEGTVKFYNFKKRFGFIAGEDGKDYFVHQTGVEPRTILKEGTKVSFEIESDEKGPKATKVKEM' A
#
# COMPACT_ATOMS: atom_id res chain seq x y z
N MET A 1 -3.94 9.11 3.50
CA MET A 1 -2.83 8.78 4.41
C MET A 1 -1.57 8.65 3.59
N GLU A 2 -0.42 8.95 4.18
CA GLU A 2 0.88 8.91 3.52
C GLU A 2 1.71 7.80 4.16
N GLY A 3 2.63 7.25 3.39
CA GLY A 3 3.51 6.20 3.86
C GLY A 3 4.58 5.83 2.85
N THR A 4 5.38 4.84 3.22
CA THR A 4 6.47 4.32 2.40
C THR A 4 6.25 2.83 2.16
N VAL A 5 6.40 2.39 0.92
CA VAL A 5 6.33 0.96 0.59
C VAL A 5 7.45 0.23 1.32
N LYS A 6 7.08 -0.62 2.27
CA LYS A 6 8.00 -1.41 3.08
C LYS A 6 8.43 -2.68 2.37
N PHE A 7 7.52 -3.26 1.60
CA PHE A 7 7.75 -4.48 0.83
C PHE A 7 6.65 -4.64 -0.22
N TYR A 8 7.01 -5.16 -1.40
CA TYR A 8 6.02 -5.59 -2.39
C TYR A 8 6.49 -6.82 -3.14
N ASN A 9 5.62 -7.83 -3.25
CA ASN A 9 5.86 -9.03 -4.02
C ASN A 9 5.12 -8.97 -5.36
N PHE A 10 5.83 -8.65 -6.45
CA PHE A 10 5.24 -8.56 -7.79
C PHE A 10 4.62 -9.89 -8.28
N LYS A 11 5.17 -11.03 -7.87
CA LYS A 11 4.67 -12.36 -8.27
C LYS A 11 3.35 -12.68 -7.57
N LYS A 12 3.26 -12.39 -6.27
CA LYS A 12 2.05 -12.63 -5.46
C LYS A 12 1.08 -11.46 -5.43
N ARG A 13 1.46 -10.30 -5.99
CA ARG A 13 0.62 -9.09 -6.17
C ARG A 13 0.11 -8.47 -4.85
N PHE A 14 0.90 -8.58 -3.78
CA PHE A 14 0.64 -7.95 -2.50
C PHE A 14 1.90 -7.40 -1.85
N GLY A 15 1.73 -6.52 -0.86
CA GLY A 15 2.81 -5.98 -0.06
C GLY A 15 2.33 -5.28 1.21
N PHE A 16 3.20 -4.45 1.77
CA PHE A 16 2.93 -3.64 2.95
C PHE A 16 3.45 -2.22 2.77
N ILE A 17 2.68 -1.26 3.26
CA ILE A 17 3.03 0.16 3.31
C ILE A 17 3.19 0.54 4.78
N ALA A 18 4.34 1.07 5.15
CA ALA A 18 4.56 1.67 6.46
C ALA A 18 3.92 3.07 6.46
N GLY A 19 2.83 3.24 7.18
CA GLY A 19 2.16 4.52 7.36
C GLY A 19 2.94 5.45 8.29
N GLU A 20 2.75 6.75 8.12
CA GLU A 20 3.36 7.75 9.01
C GLU A 20 2.82 7.71 10.45
N ASP A 21 1.69 7.06 10.67
CA ASP A 21 1.15 6.77 12.01
C ASP A 21 1.84 5.60 12.71
N GLY A 22 2.86 5.01 12.08
CA GLY A 22 3.67 3.92 12.63
C GLY A 22 3.05 2.53 12.46
N LYS A 23 1.96 2.40 11.71
CA LYS A 23 1.31 1.12 11.42
C LYS A 23 1.65 0.61 10.02
N ASP A 24 1.67 -0.70 9.87
CA ASP A 24 1.80 -1.35 8.56
C ASP A 24 0.42 -1.64 7.97
N TYR A 25 0.21 -1.22 6.73
CA TYR A 25 -1.02 -1.43 5.98
C TYR A 25 -0.81 -2.45 4.87
N PHE A 26 -1.66 -3.46 4.83
CA PHE A 26 -1.65 -4.45 3.76
C PHE A 26 -2.09 -3.80 2.45
N VAL A 27 -1.40 -4.07 1.35
CA VAL A 27 -1.80 -3.61 0.01
C VAL A 27 -1.87 -4.78 -0.96
N HIS A 28 -2.97 -4.85 -1.71
CA HIS A 28 -3.14 -5.77 -2.85
C HIS A 28 -3.18 -4.98 -4.15
N GLN A 29 -2.74 -5.57 -5.27
CA GLN A 29 -2.70 -4.89 -6.56
C GLN A 29 -4.04 -4.27 -6.98
N THR A 30 -5.17 -4.85 -6.56
CA THR A 30 -6.52 -4.29 -6.86
C THR A 30 -6.78 -2.93 -6.21
N GLY A 31 -6.04 -2.59 -5.14
CA GLY A 31 -6.11 -1.29 -4.48
C GLY A 31 -5.11 -0.27 -5.02
N VAL A 32 -4.30 -0.63 -6.03
CA VAL A 32 -3.25 0.23 -6.58
C VAL A 32 -3.75 0.91 -7.85
N GLU A 33 -3.58 2.23 -7.93
CA GLU A 33 -3.99 2.99 -9.11
C GLU A 33 -3.19 2.59 -10.36
N PRO A 34 -3.77 2.75 -11.56
CA PRO A 34 -3.06 2.48 -12.80
C PRO A 34 -1.77 3.31 -12.89
N ARG A 35 -0.70 2.71 -13.41
CA ARG A 35 0.65 3.30 -13.55
C ARG A 35 1.43 3.52 -12.25
N THR A 36 0.85 3.21 -11.08
CA THR A 36 1.60 3.21 -9.82
C THR A 36 2.44 1.93 -9.71
N ILE A 37 3.73 2.08 -9.38
CA ILE A 37 4.64 0.95 -9.17
C ILE A 37 5.09 0.94 -7.71
N LEU A 38 4.68 -0.10 -6.97
CA LEU A 38 5.08 -0.26 -5.59
C LEU A 38 6.47 -0.89 -5.50
N LYS A 39 7.51 -0.04 -5.48
CA LYS A 39 8.88 -0.44 -5.15
C LYS A 39 9.18 -0.12 -3.69
N GLU A 40 9.99 -0.94 -3.05
CA GLU A 40 10.45 -0.68 -1.69
C GLU A 40 11.13 0.70 -1.59
N GLY A 41 10.78 1.46 -0.55
CA GLY A 41 11.25 2.83 -0.35
C GLY A 41 10.45 3.91 -1.11
N THR A 42 9.52 3.55 -2.00
CA THR A 42 8.67 4.53 -2.69
C THR A 42 7.68 5.18 -1.72
N LYS A 43 7.59 6.51 -1.75
CA LYS A 43 6.55 7.26 -1.04
C LYS A 43 5.23 7.18 -1.78
N VAL A 44 4.16 6.93 -1.04
CA VAL A 44 2.82 6.70 -1.59
C VAL A 44 1.75 7.36 -0.73
N SER A 45 0.68 7.77 -1.40
CA SER A 45 -0.56 8.19 -0.76
C SER A 45 -1.62 7.11 -0.97
N PHE A 46 -2.42 6.85 0.06
CA PHE A 46 -3.44 5.81 0.06
C PHE A 46 -4.59 6.12 1.01
N GLU A 47 -5.71 5.43 0.82
CA GLU A 47 -6.85 5.42 1.73
C GLU A 47 -6.84 4.13 2.56
N ILE A 48 -7.36 4.18 3.79
CA ILE A 48 -7.51 3.01 4.64
C ILE A 48 -8.94 2.50 4.48
N GLU A 49 -9.08 1.23 4.16
CA GLU A 49 -10.35 0.52 4.19
C GLU A 49 -10.24 -0.65 5.17
N SER A 50 -11.25 -0.83 6.02
CA SER A 50 -11.32 -2.01 6.90
C SER A 50 -12.08 -3.12 6.19
N ASP A 51 -11.49 -4.32 6.10
CA ASP A 51 -12.17 -5.53 5.65
C ASP A 51 -12.15 -6.63 6.73
N GLU A 52 -12.76 -7.78 6.43
CA GLU A 52 -12.82 -8.93 7.35
C GLU A 52 -11.43 -9.43 7.81
N LYS A 53 -10.36 -9.09 7.07
CA LYS A 53 -8.96 -9.45 7.38
C LYS A 53 -8.17 -8.33 8.06
N GLY A 54 -8.76 -7.16 8.28
CA GLY A 54 -8.12 -6.01 8.92
C GLY A 54 -8.00 -4.77 8.02
N PRO A 55 -7.23 -3.75 8.45
CA PRO A 55 -7.03 -2.53 7.68
C PRO A 55 -6.12 -2.77 6.47
N LYS A 56 -6.60 -2.41 5.28
CA LYS A 56 -5.85 -2.44 4.03
C LYS A 56 -5.75 -1.06 3.39
N ALA A 57 -4.71 -0.86 2.61
CA ALA A 57 -4.50 0.31 1.78
C ALA A 57 -5.21 0.16 0.43
N THR A 58 -6.01 1.16 0.06
CA THR A 58 -6.71 1.29 -1.22
C THR A 58 -6.41 2.63 -1.87
N LYS A 59 -6.79 2.79 -3.15
CA LYS A 59 -6.48 3.96 -3.99
C LYS A 59 -5.01 4.41 -3.86
N VAL A 60 -4.09 3.45 -3.87
CA VAL A 60 -2.67 3.68 -3.66
C VAL A 60 -2.05 4.31 -4.91
N LYS A 61 -1.39 5.45 -4.72
CA LYS A 61 -0.68 6.19 -5.78
C LYS A 61 0.70 6.66 -5.31
N GLU A 62 1.63 6.73 -6.25
CA GLU A 62 2.96 7.33 -6.02
C GLU A 62 2.81 8.84 -5.74
N MET A 63 3.64 9.36 -4.84
CA MET A 63 3.69 10.80 -4.49
C MET A 63 4.82 11.53 -5.20
#